data_AF-A0AA97P0N9-F1
#
_entry.id   AF-A0AA97P0N9-F1
#
_cell.length_a   1.000
_cell.length_b   1.000
_cell.length_c   1.000
_cell.angle_alpha   90.00
_cell.angle_beta   90.00
_cell.angle_gamma   90.00
#
_symmetry.space_group_name_H-M   'P 1'
#
loop_
_entity.id
_entity.type
_entity.pdbx_description
1 polymer ?
#
loop_
_entity_poly.entity_id
_entity_poly.type
_entity_poly.pdbx_seq_one_letter_code
_entity_poly.pdbx_strand_id
1 'polypeptide(L)'
;MPYDEPMASRPASNACAVDGFDCFIGVEFEYLVPYIPPGKADPDPVDKRYVVMDDVETRNGESEMTRELAAALANTRLHRDFREAGLPAVVDSIVNSKIKEMEDDDEIEAKRNRYFAKQAAEQGVPIPRDGSAVEHRFWRLNTDLSVKHDKNNTDCMGRERYLWALPHQSMGFDEKLGLELASPVLRASEAADAISAALHTLRRSLRFVVPRSAGLHVHLSSLEGGVDLLTVKKMVSLVLLCEGVIYTMANPWRLKSKFSASVMSALVTAQEDRETRSRTLGETGRELAVIEADRNSRLETMHEHLPWPLRPSEKRHDALETLWTCAGHDELRMLHSGMAVKRKADRPTEEDPDAGLYTIEMRQFEGTVDPDTTCAWVRFCAALFRIASTGDAASYKAKMTELNNLLSHRYDNPASAFTMYTCKLEAFMQAIGLADAAQFWRRKSDRDKVIPTLSQTCMTPTRLIPPLIW
;
A
#
# COMPACT_ATOMS: atom_id res chain seq x y z
N MET A 1 0.82 8.65 42.45
CA MET A 1 0.56 9.52 41.29
C MET A 1 0.58 8.62 40.05
N PRO A 2 -0.55 8.03 39.63
CA PRO A 2 -0.57 7.35 38.35
C PRO A 2 -0.65 8.43 37.26
N TYR A 3 0.28 8.36 36.31
CA TYR A 3 0.19 9.11 35.07
C TYR A 3 -1.00 8.57 34.29
N ASP A 4 -2.01 9.41 34.11
CA ASP A 4 -3.00 9.27 33.05
C ASP A 4 -2.25 9.29 31.71
N GLU A 5 -1.89 8.13 31.18
CA GLU A 5 -1.59 8.02 29.76
C GLU A 5 -2.94 8.02 29.03
N PRO A 6 -3.26 9.06 28.24
CA PRO A 6 -4.52 9.13 27.52
C PRO A 6 -4.62 7.96 26.54
N MET A 7 -5.85 7.47 26.32
CA MET A 7 -6.19 6.59 25.20
C MET A 7 -5.48 7.10 23.93
N ALA A 8 -5.02 6.18 23.06
CA ALA A 8 -4.53 6.54 21.73
C ALA A 8 -5.57 7.48 21.10
N SER A 9 -5.25 8.77 21.06
CA SER A 9 -6.17 9.80 20.64
C SER A 9 -6.52 9.50 19.20
N ARG A 10 -7.82 9.49 18.85
CA ARG A 10 -8.21 9.46 17.44
C ARG A 10 -7.36 10.50 16.68
N PRO A 11 -6.77 10.15 15.53
CA PRO A 11 -6.12 11.14 14.69
C PRO A 11 -7.10 12.28 14.43
N ALA A 12 -6.60 13.51 14.36
CA ALA A 12 -7.43 14.63 13.96
C ALA A 12 -8.06 14.35 12.58
N SER A 13 -9.29 14.81 12.34
CA SER A 13 -10.04 14.53 11.09
C SER A 13 -9.28 14.93 9.82
N ASN A 14 -8.40 15.94 9.92
CA ASN A 14 -7.54 16.43 8.84
C ASN A 14 -6.09 15.87 8.89
N ALA A 15 -5.82 14.85 9.70
CA ALA A 15 -4.46 14.32 9.90
C ALA A 15 -3.84 13.71 8.64
N CYS A 16 -4.61 13.51 7.57
CA CYS A 16 -4.14 13.01 6.28
C CYS A 16 -3.91 14.13 5.24
N ALA A 17 -4.38 15.37 5.49
CA ALA A 17 -4.21 16.52 4.60
C ALA A 17 -2.91 17.29 4.86
N VAL A 18 -2.48 18.08 3.89
CA VAL A 18 -1.20 18.81 3.93
C VAL A 18 -1.42 20.25 3.47
N ASP A 19 -1.26 21.24 4.35
CA ASP A 19 -1.23 22.67 3.99
C ASP A 19 -2.37 23.14 3.05
N GLY A 20 -3.60 22.63 3.25
CA GLY A 20 -4.76 22.95 2.41
C GLY A 20 -4.77 22.27 1.04
N PHE A 21 -3.75 21.46 0.71
CA PHE A 21 -3.77 20.53 -0.41
C PHE A 21 -4.63 19.31 -0.09
N ASP A 22 -5.38 18.88 -1.10
CA ASP A 22 -6.25 17.73 -1.03
C ASP A 22 -6.13 16.91 -2.32
N CYS A 23 -6.33 15.62 -2.18
CA CYS A 23 -6.26 14.65 -3.27
C CYS A 23 -7.18 13.47 -2.95
N PHE A 24 -7.45 12.64 -3.96
CA PHE A 24 -8.09 11.37 -3.68
C PHE A 24 -7.06 10.36 -3.20
N ILE A 25 -7.46 9.57 -2.21
CA ILE A 25 -6.68 8.48 -1.66
C ILE A 25 -7.48 7.19 -1.61
N GLY A 26 -6.77 6.06 -1.71
CA GLY A 26 -7.24 4.74 -1.29
C GLY A 26 -6.18 4.08 -0.42
N VAL A 27 -6.57 3.28 0.56
CA VAL A 27 -5.63 2.55 1.42
C VAL A 27 -5.94 1.06 1.43
N GLU A 28 -4.91 0.22 1.34
CA GLU A 28 -5.02 -1.24 1.39
C GLU A 28 -4.22 -1.78 2.58
N PHE A 29 -4.84 -2.65 3.38
CA PHE A 29 -4.24 -3.29 4.54
C PHE A 29 -4.18 -4.79 4.35
N GLU A 30 -2.98 -5.35 4.42
CA GLU A 30 -2.76 -6.80 4.31
C GLU A 30 -2.58 -7.44 5.70
N TYR A 31 -3.18 -8.62 5.91
CA TYR A 31 -3.08 -9.34 7.19
C TYR A 31 -3.38 -10.84 7.05
N LEU A 32 -3.09 -11.59 8.11
CA LEU A 32 -3.42 -13.01 8.25
C LEU A 32 -4.38 -13.23 9.41
N VAL A 33 -5.40 -14.06 9.20
CA VAL A 33 -6.33 -14.49 10.25
C VAL A 33 -5.94 -15.90 10.72
N PRO A 34 -5.97 -16.19 12.03
CA PRO A 34 -5.61 -17.50 12.55
C PRO A 34 -6.67 -18.54 12.19
N TYR A 35 -6.17 -19.76 12.01
CA TYR A 35 -6.93 -20.97 11.76
C TYR A 35 -6.75 -21.96 12.92
N ILE A 36 -7.86 -22.55 13.36
CA ILE A 36 -7.90 -23.61 14.36
C ILE A 36 -8.36 -24.89 13.66
N PRO A 37 -7.53 -25.95 13.62
CA PRO A 37 -7.89 -27.22 13.00
C PRO A 37 -9.01 -27.98 13.73
N PRO A 38 -9.57 -29.00 13.06
CA PRO A 38 -10.55 -29.90 13.67
C PRO A 38 -10.05 -30.52 14.98
N GLY A 39 -10.94 -30.53 15.98
CA GLY A 39 -10.66 -31.11 17.30
C GLY A 39 -9.62 -30.36 18.14
N LYS A 40 -9.17 -29.17 17.71
CA LYS A 40 -8.28 -28.32 18.50
C LYS A 40 -9.07 -27.24 19.23
N ALA A 41 -8.71 -27.02 20.50
CA ALA A 41 -9.24 -25.91 21.27
C ALA A 41 -8.54 -24.60 20.88
N ASP A 42 -9.26 -23.49 21.01
CA ASP A 42 -8.68 -22.16 20.88
C ASP A 42 -7.56 -21.94 21.93
N PRO A 43 -6.32 -21.64 21.51
CA PRO A 43 -5.21 -21.32 22.40
C PRO A 43 -5.40 -20.11 23.33
N ASP A 44 -6.30 -19.20 22.98
CA ASP A 44 -6.61 -17.99 23.75
C ASP A 44 -8.14 -17.78 23.83
N PRO A 45 -8.84 -18.57 24.66
CA PRO A 45 -10.31 -18.54 24.74
C PRO A 45 -10.86 -17.28 25.44
N VAL A 46 -9.98 -16.46 26.03
CA VAL A 46 -10.35 -15.22 26.74
C VAL A 46 -10.59 -14.08 25.76
N ASP A 47 -9.75 -13.97 24.73
CA ASP A 47 -9.97 -13.05 23.63
C ASP A 47 -11.27 -13.43 22.89
N LYS A 48 -12.22 -12.50 22.71
CA LYS A 48 -13.53 -12.79 22.08
C LYS A 48 -13.57 -12.47 20.60
N ARG A 49 -12.48 -11.95 20.05
CA ARG A 49 -12.35 -11.66 18.62
C ARG A 49 -12.35 -12.96 17.84
N TYR A 50 -12.90 -12.90 16.64
CA TYR A 50 -13.11 -14.07 15.79
C TYR A 50 -11.80 -14.66 15.30
N VAL A 51 -11.81 -15.99 15.18
CA VAL A 51 -10.78 -16.84 14.58
C VAL A 51 -11.50 -17.83 13.67
N VAL A 52 -10.85 -18.30 12.62
CA VAL A 52 -11.44 -19.34 11.78
C VAL A 52 -11.29 -20.68 12.50
N MET A 53 -12.40 -21.32 12.85
CA MET A 53 -12.41 -22.66 13.45
C MET A 53 -12.94 -23.65 12.42
N ASP A 54 -12.18 -24.71 12.16
CA ASP A 54 -12.66 -25.83 11.37
C ASP A 54 -13.32 -26.87 12.27
N ASP A 55 -14.65 -26.90 12.21
CA ASP A 55 -15.46 -27.89 12.90
C ASP A 55 -16.02 -28.89 11.88
N VAL A 56 -15.27 -29.97 11.65
CA VAL A 56 -15.63 -31.08 10.73
C VAL A 56 -16.95 -31.76 11.14
N GLU A 57 -17.31 -31.75 12.43
CA GLU A 57 -18.57 -32.35 12.89
C GLU A 57 -19.78 -31.56 12.37
N THR A 58 -19.68 -30.23 12.33
CA THR A 58 -20.73 -29.38 11.75
C THR A 58 -20.77 -29.38 10.22
N ARG A 59 -19.73 -29.91 9.56
CA ARG A 59 -19.62 -30.01 8.09
C ARG A 59 -19.99 -31.39 7.55
N ASN A 60 -20.84 -32.15 8.26
CA ASN A 60 -21.34 -33.47 7.85
C ASN A 60 -20.24 -34.49 7.46
N GLY A 61 -19.05 -34.39 8.06
CA GLY A 61 -17.94 -35.32 7.77
C GLY A 61 -17.17 -35.03 6.48
N GLU A 62 -17.29 -33.83 5.90
CA GLU A 62 -16.43 -33.38 4.80
C GLU A 62 -14.94 -33.24 5.23
N SER A 63 -14.02 -33.26 4.26
CA SER A 63 -12.58 -33.06 4.46
C SER A 63 -12.25 -31.70 5.12
N GLU A 64 -11.01 -31.52 5.58
CA GLU A 64 -10.48 -30.25 6.13
C GLU A 64 -10.90 -29.00 5.31
N MET A 65 -11.14 -27.88 6.00
CA MET A 65 -11.62 -26.64 5.40
C MET A 65 -10.63 -26.11 4.34
N THR A 66 -11.14 -25.72 3.16
CA THR A 66 -10.31 -25.09 2.12
C THR A 66 -9.95 -23.65 2.46
N ARG A 67 -8.92 -23.13 1.78
CA ARG A 67 -8.48 -21.73 1.92
C ARG A 67 -9.57 -20.74 1.54
N GLU A 68 -10.23 -20.98 0.43
CA GLU A 68 -11.29 -20.12 -0.09
C GLU A 68 -12.44 -20.04 0.92
N LEU A 69 -12.80 -21.18 1.53
CA LEU A 69 -13.85 -21.24 2.54
C LEU A 69 -13.43 -20.51 3.83
N ALA A 70 -12.22 -20.76 4.33
CA ALA A 70 -11.68 -20.06 5.49
C ALA A 70 -11.68 -18.53 5.30
N ALA A 71 -11.32 -18.08 4.09
CA ALA A 71 -11.27 -16.65 3.78
C ALA A 71 -12.66 -16.06 3.65
N ALA A 72 -13.56 -16.77 3.00
CA ALA A 72 -14.95 -16.38 2.89
C ALA A 72 -15.59 -16.24 4.28
N LEU A 73 -15.31 -17.14 5.22
CA LEU A 73 -15.81 -17.05 6.60
C LEU A 73 -15.25 -15.82 7.34
N ALA A 74 -13.94 -15.58 7.25
CA ALA A 74 -13.32 -14.39 7.86
C ALA A 74 -13.85 -13.08 7.27
N ASN A 75 -13.95 -12.98 5.94
CA ASN A 75 -14.49 -11.81 5.26
C ASN A 75 -15.99 -11.64 5.52
N THR A 76 -16.78 -12.72 5.62
CA THR A 76 -18.21 -12.64 5.98
C THR A 76 -18.40 -12.12 7.39
N ARG A 77 -17.57 -12.59 8.33
CA ARG A 77 -17.55 -12.07 9.71
C ARG A 77 -17.25 -10.58 9.72
N LEU A 78 -16.17 -10.17 9.05
CA LEU A 78 -15.74 -8.77 9.02
C LEU A 78 -16.76 -7.87 8.32
N HIS A 79 -17.36 -8.34 7.22
CA HIS A 79 -18.43 -7.66 6.49
C HIS A 79 -19.60 -7.32 7.40
N ARG A 80 -20.07 -8.28 8.22
CA ARG A 80 -21.14 -8.05 9.18
C ARG A 80 -20.73 -6.99 10.21
N ASP A 81 -19.56 -7.16 10.84
CA ASP A 81 -19.11 -6.27 11.90
C ASP A 81 -18.84 -4.83 11.36
N PHE A 82 -18.45 -4.68 10.09
CA PHE A 82 -18.37 -3.39 9.38
C PHE A 82 -19.75 -2.76 9.17
N ARG A 83 -20.73 -3.53 8.69
CA ARG A 83 -22.10 -3.02 8.49
C ARG A 83 -22.75 -2.61 9.81
N GLU A 84 -22.54 -3.37 10.88
CA GLU A 84 -22.99 -3.00 12.23
C GLU A 84 -22.31 -1.72 12.74
N ALA A 85 -21.09 -1.42 12.28
CA ALA A 85 -20.38 -0.19 12.56
C ALA A 85 -20.85 1.01 11.72
N GLY A 86 -21.80 0.82 10.79
CA GLY A 86 -22.18 1.83 9.82
C GLY A 86 -21.13 2.08 8.73
N LEU A 87 -20.21 1.13 8.50
CA LEU A 87 -19.21 1.18 7.44
C LEU A 87 -19.70 0.35 6.25
N PRO A 88 -20.04 0.98 5.10
CA PRO A 88 -20.46 0.23 3.94
C PRO A 88 -19.33 -0.67 3.44
N ALA A 89 -19.61 -1.96 3.27
CA ALA A 89 -18.61 -2.95 2.93
C ALA A 89 -19.14 -3.99 1.94
N VAL A 90 -18.24 -4.57 1.16
CA VAL A 90 -18.53 -5.61 0.17
C VAL A 90 -17.43 -6.68 0.22
N VAL A 91 -17.81 -7.95 0.01
CA VAL A 91 -16.86 -9.06 -0.15
C VAL A 91 -16.66 -9.34 -1.63
N ASP A 92 -15.43 -9.22 -2.13
CA ASP A 92 -15.17 -9.26 -3.58
C ASP A 92 -15.36 -10.63 -4.19
N SER A 93 -15.11 -11.70 -3.44
CA SER A 93 -15.36 -13.07 -3.93
C SER A 93 -16.81 -13.30 -4.32
N ILE A 94 -17.77 -12.56 -3.73
CA ILE A 94 -19.19 -12.64 -4.07
C ILE A 94 -19.48 -12.01 -5.44
N VAL A 95 -18.84 -10.90 -5.79
CA VAL A 95 -19.03 -10.30 -7.12
C VAL A 95 -18.22 -11.05 -8.18
N ASN A 96 -16.99 -11.42 -7.86
CA ASN A 96 -16.09 -12.15 -8.75
C ASN A 96 -16.68 -13.50 -9.16
N SER A 97 -17.30 -14.25 -8.23
CA SER A 97 -17.99 -15.52 -8.56
C SER A 97 -19.16 -15.35 -9.53
N LYS A 98 -19.80 -14.17 -9.61
CA LYS A 98 -20.92 -13.92 -10.51
C LYS A 98 -20.48 -13.58 -11.93
N ILE A 99 -19.23 -13.17 -12.12
CA ILE A 99 -18.66 -12.74 -13.40
C ILE A 99 -17.59 -13.70 -13.94
N LYS A 100 -17.10 -14.64 -13.12
CA LYS A 100 -15.95 -15.50 -13.42
C LYS A 100 -16.05 -16.28 -14.74
N GLU A 101 -17.25 -16.67 -15.15
CA GLU A 101 -17.50 -17.49 -16.36
C GLU A 101 -18.00 -16.67 -17.54
N MET A 102 -18.04 -15.34 -17.40
CA MET A 102 -18.48 -14.44 -18.47
C MET A 102 -17.27 -14.07 -19.34
N GLU A 103 -17.49 -13.94 -20.65
CA GLU A 103 -16.44 -13.60 -21.63
C GLU A 103 -16.62 -12.20 -22.24
N ASP A 104 -17.82 -11.62 -22.11
CA ASP A 104 -18.17 -10.30 -22.66
C ASP A 104 -17.90 -9.21 -21.61
N ASP A 105 -16.96 -8.30 -21.91
CA ASP A 105 -16.50 -7.25 -21.00
C ASP A 105 -17.63 -6.26 -20.64
N ASP A 106 -18.51 -5.92 -21.60
CA ASP A 106 -19.62 -5.00 -21.38
C ASP A 106 -20.67 -5.64 -20.46
N GLU A 107 -20.94 -6.94 -20.65
CA GLU A 107 -21.85 -7.69 -19.78
C GLU A 107 -21.27 -7.85 -18.37
N ILE A 108 -19.97 -8.11 -18.25
CA ILE A 108 -19.25 -8.17 -16.97
C ILE A 108 -19.39 -6.84 -16.23
N GLU A 109 -19.11 -5.73 -16.91
CA GLU A 109 -19.20 -4.40 -16.32
C GLU A 109 -20.63 -4.06 -15.90
N ALA A 110 -21.62 -4.31 -16.76
CA ALA A 110 -23.02 -4.08 -16.45
C ALA A 110 -23.49 -4.88 -15.22
N LYS A 111 -23.06 -6.15 -15.11
CA LYS A 111 -23.40 -7.01 -13.97
C LYS A 111 -22.72 -6.56 -12.69
N ARG A 112 -21.46 -6.11 -12.77
CA ARG A 112 -20.71 -5.51 -11.65
C ARG A 112 -21.40 -4.22 -11.17
N ASN A 113 -21.72 -3.31 -12.10
CA ASN A 113 -22.40 -2.05 -11.81
C ASN A 113 -23.77 -2.28 -11.15
N ARG A 114 -24.56 -3.25 -11.66
CA ARG A 114 -25.85 -3.64 -11.06
C ARG A 114 -25.69 -4.19 -9.65
N TYR A 115 -24.66 -4.99 -9.40
CA TYR A 115 -24.38 -5.53 -8.08
C TYR A 115 -24.06 -4.41 -7.07
N PHE A 116 -23.18 -3.48 -7.41
CA PHE A 116 -22.83 -2.37 -6.51
C PHE A 116 -23.98 -1.38 -6.32
N ALA A 117 -24.80 -1.12 -7.35
CA ALA A 117 -26.01 -0.31 -7.20
C ALA A 117 -27.00 -0.94 -6.20
N LYS A 118 -27.16 -2.27 -6.24
CA LYS A 118 -27.97 -3.00 -5.26
C LYS A 118 -27.38 -2.89 -3.84
N GLN A 119 -26.06 -3.08 -3.70
CA GLN A 119 -25.38 -2.92 -2.41
C GLN A 119 -25.52 -1.48 -1.87
N ALA A 120 -25.48 -0.48 -2.74
CA ALA A 120 -25.64 0.92 -2.36
C ALA A 120 -27.03 1.18 -1.79
N ALA A 121 -28.09 0.69 -2.47
CA ALA A 121 -29.45 0.78 -1.96
C ALA A 121 -29.64 0.05 -0.61
N GLU A 122 -29.08 -1.14 -0.46
CA GLU A 122 -29.19 -1.95 0.77
C GLU A 122 -28.44 -1.35 1.97
N GLN A 123 -27.36 -0.60 1.73
CA GLN A 123 -26.49 -0.05 2.76
C GLN A 123 -26.65 1.47 2.94
N GLY A 124 -27.59 2.10 2.21
CA GLY A 124 -27.84 3.54 2.29
C GLY A 124 -26.71 4.40 1.71
N VAL A 125 -25.91 3.85 0.80
CA VAL A 125 -24.82 4.57 0.14
C VAL A 125 -25.38 5.39 -1.03
N PRO A 126 -25.10 6.70 -1.10
CA PRO A 126 -25.59 7.53 -2.19
C PRO A 126 -24.89 7.14 -3.51
N ILE A 127 -25.68 7.01 -4.58
CA ILE A 127 -25.14 6.85 -5.94
C ILE A 127 -24.52 8.20 -6.35
N PRO A 128 -23.25 8.21 -6.79
CA PRO A 128 -22.60 9.45 -7.20
C PRO A 128 -23.31 10.11 -8.39
N ARG A 129 -23.55 11.42 -8.28
CA ARG A 129 -24.22 12.19 -9.35
C ARG A 129 -23.28 12.60 -10.48
N ASP A 130 -21.97 12.56 -10.20
CA ASP A 130 -20.88 12.89 -11.11
C ASP A 130 -20.52 11.74 -12.06
N GLY A 131 -21.23 10.61 -11.98
CA GLY A 131 -20.93 9.42 -12.79
C GLY A 131 -19.77 8.58 -12.27
N SER A 132 -19.15 8.95 -11.13
CA SER A 132 -18.09 8.13 -10.54
C SER A 132 -18.61 6.75 -10.13
N ALA A 133 -17.75 5.73 -10.27
CA ALA A 133 -18.12 4.35 -10.01
C ALA A 133 -18.56 4.16 -8.54
N VAL A 134 -19.79 3.70 -8.35
CA VAL A 134 -20.39 3.46 -7.02
C VAL A 134 -19.59 2.44 -6.21
N GLU A 135 -18.85 1.55 -6.86
CA GLU A 135 -18.00 0.56 -6.21
C GLU A 135 -16.89 1.18 -5.34
N HIS A 136 -16.45 2.39 -5.67
CA HIS A 136 -15.44 3.14 -4.91
C HIS A 136 -15.98 3.72 -3.60
N ARG A 137 -17.24 3.46 -3.25
CA ARG A 137 -17.88 3.95 -2.00
C ARG A 137 -17.92 2.91 -0.89
N PHE A 138 -17.33 1.73 -1.10
CA PHE A 138 -17.34 0.62 -0.14
C PHE A 138 -15.94 0.27 0.34
N TRP A 139 -15.85 -0.19 1.59
CA TRP A 139 -14.73 -1.01 2.04
C TRP A 139 -14.78 -2.37 1.32
N ARG A 140 -13.68 -2.78 0.71
CA ARG A 140 -13.58 -4.01 -0.08
C ARG A 140 -12.82 -5.06 0.73
N LEU A 141 -13.41 -6.24 0.87
CA LEU A 141 -12.89 -7.36 1.65
C LEU A 141 -12.42 -8.46 0.70
N ASN A 142 -11.10 -8.63 0.65
CA ASN A 142 -10.41 -9.39 -0.38
C ASN A 142 -9.59 -10.54 0.21
N THR A 143 -9.24 -11.49 -0.66
CA THR A 143 -8.18 -12.45 -0.42
C THR A 143 -6.92 -11.98 -1.13
N ASP A 144 -5.78 -12.02 -0.45
CA ASP A 144 -4.50 -11.74 -1.09
C ASP A 144 -3.56 -12.95 -0.98
N LEU A 145 -3.13 -13.44 -2.15
CA LEU A 145 -2.21 -14.57 -2.28
C LEU A 145 -0.75 -14.17 -2.00
N SER A 146 -0.45 -12.87 -2.02
CA SER A 146 0.88 -12.31 -1.78
C SER A 146 1.27 -12.36 -0.29
N VAL A 147 0.27 -12.31 0.60
CA VAL A 147 0.46 -12.35 2.06
C VAL A 147 0.77 -13.76 2.54
N LYS A 148 1.96 -13.90 3.13
CA LYS A 148 2.53 -15.16 3.58
C LYS A 148 3.02 -15.09 5.03
N HIS A 149 2.65 -16.08 5.83
CA HIS A 149 3.31 -16.37 7.10
C HIS A 149 4.79 -16.73 6.86
N ASP A 150 5.70 -16.03 7.54
CA ASP A 150 7.13 -16.37 7.62
C ASP A 150 7.36 -17.10 8.95
N LYS A 151 7.95 -18.29 8.93
CA LYS A 151 8.29 -19.06 10.15
C LYS A 151 9.26 -18.29 11.05
N ASN A 152 10.00 -17.32 10.51
CA ASN A 152 10.91 -16.44 11.24
C ASN A 152 10.25 -15.14 11.73
N ASN A 153 8.91 -15.04 11.69
CA ASN A 153 8.21 -13.86 12.17
C ASN A 153 8.16 -13.84 13.70
N THR A 154 8.85 -12.87 14.30
CA THR A 154 9.08 -12.77 15.75
C THR A 154 7.83 -12.36 16.52
N ASP A 155 6.91 -11.63 15.87
CA ASP A 155 5.58 -11.33 16.42
C ASP A 155 4.66 -12.55 16.49
N CYS A 156 4.99 -13.62 15.75
CA CYS A 156 4.27 -14.89 15.81
C CYS A 156 4.75 -15.78 16.96
N MET A 157 5.91 -15.51 17.57
CA MET A 157 6.53 -16.38 18.58
C MET A 157 5.66 -16.56 19.84
N GLY A 158 4.83 -15.56 20.20
CA GLY A 158 3.83 -15.70 21.27
C GLY A 158 2.52 -16.40 20.84
N ARG A 159 2.30 -16.49 19.51
CA ARG A 159 1.10 -17.02 18.85
C ARG A 159 1.38 -18.24 17.98
N GLU A 160 2.50 -18.94 18.21
CA GLU A 160 2.84 -20.25 17.64
C GLU A 160 1.80 -21.33 17.97
N ARG A 161 0.86 -21.03 18.87
CA ARG A 161 -0.25 -21.90 19.22
C ARG A 161 -1.34 -21.98 18.13
N TYR A 162 -1.39 -21.02 17.20
CA TYR A 162 -2.33 -21.04 16.06
C TYR A 162 -1.65 -21.56 14.80
N LEU A 163 -2.41 -22.28 13.97
CA LEU A 163 -2.02 -22.46 12.59
C LEU A 163 -2.37 -21.18 11.82
N TRP A 164 -1.39 -20.63 11.10
CA TRP A 164 -1.57 -19.48 10.20
C TRP A 164 -1.62 -19.91 8.73
N ALA A 165 -1.73 -21.24 8.52
CA ALA A 165 -1.79 -21.94 7.25
C ALA A 165 -2.69 -23.18 7.40
N LEU A 166 -3.38 -23.54 6.33
CA LEU A 166 -4.13 -24.78 6.21
C LEU A 166 -3.19 -25.94 5.84
N PRO A 167 -3.42 -27.15 6.36
CA PRO A 167 -2.73 -28.33 5.86
C PRO A 167 -3.19 -28.66 4.43
N HIS A 168 -2.27 -29.05 3.56
CA HIS A 168 -2.57 -29.79 2.33
C HIS A 168 -1.90 -31.17 2.49
N GLN A 169 -2.66 -32.26 2.44
CA GLN A 169 -2.06 -33.60 2.23
C GLN A 169 -1.77 -33.71 0.72
N SER A 170 -0.56 -33.97 0.23
CA SER A 170 0.34 -35.09 0.58
C SER A 170 1.83 -34.71 0.58
N MET A 171 2.19 -33.42 0.60
CA MET A 171 3.59 -32.95 0.60
C MET A 171 3.75 -31.66 1.43
N GLY A 172 3.48 -31.70 2.74
CA GLY A 172 3.75 -30.59 3.65
C GLY A 172 2.81 -29.39 3.50
N PHE A 173 2.52 -28.71 4.62
CA PHE A 173 1.72 -27.49 4.69
C PHE A 173 2.15 -26.44 3.65
N ASP A 174 1.22 -25.83 2.88
CA ASP A 174 1.39 -24.46 2.35
C ASP A 174 0.14 -23.92 1.57
N GLU A 175 -1.01 -23.76 2.23
CA GLU A 175 -2.01 -22.76 1.79
C GLU A 175 -2.32 -21.77 2.91
N LYS A 176 -2.05 -20.48 2.68
CA LYS A 176 -2.04 -19.43 3.72
C LYS A 176 -3.26 -18.53 3.60
N LEU A 177 -3.84 -18.12 4.72
CA LEU A 177 -5.05 -17.28 4.75
C LEU A 177 -4.73 -15.78 4.68
N GLY A 178 -4.16 -15.34 3.56
CA GLY A 178 -3.92 -13.92 3.27
C GLY A 178 -5.21 -13.17 2.94
N LEU A 179 -5.46 -12.08 3.67
CA LEU A 179 -6.59 -11.18 3.48
C LEU A 179 -6.11 -9.75 3.24
N GLU A 180 -6.93 -9.00 2.51
CA GLU A 180 -6.73 -7.59 2.23
C GLU A 180 -8.03 -6.81 2.53
N LEU A 181 -7.89 -5.67 3.18
CA LEU A 181 -8.94 -4.68 3.39
C LEU A 181 -8.59 -3.43 2.59
N ALA A 182 -9.37 -3.10 1.57
CA ALA A 182 -9.19 -1.87 0.79
C ALA A 182 -10.27 -0.84 1.13
N SER A 183 -9.89 0.43 1.23
CA SER A 183 -10.80 1.52 1.53
C SER A 183 -11.65 1.93 0.32
N PRO A 184 -12.78 2.61 0.55
CA PRO A 184 -13.35 3.47 -0.49
C PRO A 184 -12.33 4.53 -0.94
N VAL A 185 -12.62 5.19 -2.06
CA VAL A 185 -11.90 6.40 -2.48
C VAL A 185 -12.33 7.56 -1.58
N LEU A 186 -11.37 8.14 -0.87
CA LEU A 186 -11.57 9.18 0.13
C LEU A 186 -10.83 10.44 -0.28
N ARG A 187 -11.31 11.62 0.16
CA ARG A 187 -10.50 12.84 0.12
C ARG A 187 -9.49 12.78 1.26
N ALA A 188 -8.25 13.21 1.04
CA ALA A 188 -7.23 13.21 2.08
C ALA A 188 -7.67 14.01 3.32
N SER A 189 -8.42 15.09 3.13
CA SER A 189 -8.99 15.89 4.23
C SER A 189 -10.06 15.20 5.08
N GLU A 190 -10.63 14.09 4.60
CA GLU A 190 -11.74 13.38 5.24
C GLU A 190 -11.36 11.95 5.65
N ALA A 191 -10.17 11.50 5.27
CA ALA A 191 -9.80 10.10 5.35
C ALA A 191 -9.52 9.60 6.78
N ALA A 192 -9.06 10.46 7.68
CA ALA A 192 -8.55 10.04 8.98
C ALA A 192 -9.62 9.35 9.85
N ASP A 193 -10.85 9.90 9.85
CA ASP A 193 -11.96 9.33 10.61
C ASP A 193 -12.42 8.00 10.03
N ALA A 194 -12.51 7.90 8.70
CA ALA A 194 -12.90 6.68 7.99
C ALA A 194 -11.89 5.54 8.22
N ILE A 195 -10.59 5.84 8.04
CA ILE A 195 -9.49 4.91 8.30
C ILE A 195 -9.52 4.44 9.76
N SER A 196 -9.65 5.38 10.69
CA SER A 196 -9.72 5.07 12.11
C SER A 196 -10.90 4.16 12.43
N ALA A 197 -12.11 4.49 11.97
CA ALA A 197 -13.29 3.67 12.23
C ALA A 197 -13.15 2.24 11.69
N ALA A 198 -12.59 2.08 10.48
CA ALA A 198 -12.37 0.78 9.87
C ALA A 198 -11.30 -0.04 10.60
N LEU A 199 -10.16 0.55 10.94
CA LEU A 199 -9.09 -0.16 11.66
C LEU A 199 -9.49 -0.53 13.09
N HIS A 200 -10.24 0.33 13.79
CA HIS A 200 -10.82 -0.05 15.08
C HIS A 200 -11.82 -1.19 14.93
N THR A 201 -12.62 -1.18 13.86
CA THR A 201 -13.55 -2.28 13.56
C THR A 201 -12.83 -3.57 13.25
N LEU A 202 -11.79 -3.56 12.42
CA LEU A 202 -10.94 -4.71 12.15
C LEU A 202 -10.34 -5.28 13.46
N ARG A 203 -9.74 -4.41 14.29
CA ARG A 203 -9.06 -4.77 15.55
C ARG A 203 -9.97 -5.37 16.61
N ARG A 204 -11.26 -5.00 16.64
CA ARG A 204 -12.27 -5.57 17.55
C ARG A 204 -13.00 -6.79 16.99
N SER A 205 -12.96 -7.00 15.67
CA SER A 205 -13.72 -8.07 15.01
C SER A 205 -12.92 -9.37 14.94
N LEU A 206 -11.67 -9.28 14.47
CA LEU A 206 -10.83 -10.43 14.15
C LEU A 206 -9.59 -10.46 15.04
N ARG A 207 -9.12 -11.68 15.38
CA ARG A 207 -7.70 -11.85 15.70
C ARG A 207 -6.95 -11.94 14.38
N PHE A 208 -5.80 -11.29 14.30
CA PHE A 208 -4.96 -11.33 13.11
C PHE A 208 -3.52 -10.95 13.45
N VAL A 209 -2.61 -11.23 12.53
CA VAL A 209 -1.23 -10.74 12.53
C VAL A 209 -0.94 -10.02 11.22
N VAL A 210 0.02 -9.10 11.26
CA VAL A 210 0.55 -8.43 10.08
C VAL A 210 1.95 -8.99 9.81
N PRO A 211 2.09 -10.00 8.92
CA PRO A 211 3.39 -10.65 8.68
C PRO A 211 4.37 -9.76 7.89
N ARG A 212 5.62 -10.21 7.73
CA ARG A 212 6.67 -9.54 6.89
C ARG A 212 6.26 -9.28 5.45
N SER A 213 5.40 -10.13 4.93
CA SER A 213 4.89 -10.05 3.56
C SER A 213 3.77 -9.01 3.42
N ALA A 214 3.06 -8.70 4.50
CA ALA A 214 1.89 -7.81 4.47
C ALA A 214 2.31 -6.33 4.40
N GLY A 215 1.88 -5.58 3.39
CA GLY A 215 2.08 -4.15 3.22
C GLY A 215 0.94 -3.27 3.74
N LEU A 216 1.21 -1.95 3.80
CA LEU A 216 0.20 -0.89 3.76
C LEU A 216 0.38 -0.19 2.42
N HIS A 217 -0.66 -0.11 1.60
CA HIS A 217 -0.61 0.61 0.32
C HIS A 217 -1.42 1.89 0.40
N VAL A 218 -0.90 2.97 -0.18
CA VAL A 218 -1.61 4.25 -0.32
C VAL A 218 -1.66 4.61 -1.79
N HIS A 219 -2.86 4.63 -2.35
CA HIS A 219 -3.14 5.06 -3.71
C HIS A 219 -3.43 6.54 -3.71
N LEU A 220 -2.92 7.26 -4.71
CA LEU A 220 -3.03 8.71 -4.85
C LEU A 220 -3.51 9.06 -6.26
N SER A 221 -4.44 10.00 -6.36
CA SER A 221 -4.82 10.66 -7.61
C SER A 221 -5.25 12.12 -7.41
N SER A 222 -5.27 12.88 -8.50
CA SER A 222 -5.82 14.24 -8.50
C SER A 222 -7.33 14.21 -8.26
N LEU A 223 -7.91 15.36 -7.89
CA LEU A 223 -9.37 15.50 -7.79
C LEU A 223 -10.09 15.41 -9.14
N GLU A 224 -9.35 15.44 -10.25
CA GLU A 224 -9.87 15.23 -11.60
C GLU A 224 -9.91 13.74 -11.99
N GLY A 225 -9.39 12.84 -11.15
CA GLY A 225 -9.63 11.40 -11.28
C GLY A 225 -8.45 10.54 -11.72
N GLY A 226 -7.22 11.06 -11.76
CA GLY A 226 -6.03 10.27 -12.09
C GLY A 226 -4.73 11.04 -11.95
N VAL A 227 -3.66 10.56 -12.59
CA VAL A 227 -2.35 11.19 -12.57
C VAL A 227 -1.73 11.14 -13.97
N ASP A 228 -1.25 12.30 -14.44
CA ASP A 228 -0.55 12.39 -15.73
C ASP A 228 0.92 11.89 -15.63
N LEU A 229 1.52 11.62 -16.79
CA LEU A 229 2.87 11.03 -16.86
C LEU A 229 3.95 11.95 -16.28
N LEU A 230 3.81 13.27 -16.41
CA LEU A 230 4.77 14.22 -15.85
C LEU A 230 4.70 14.19 -14.32
N THR A 231 3.50 14.15 -13.74
CA THR A 231 3.31 13.99 -12.30
C THR A 231 3.85 12.66 -11.80
N VAL A 232 3.69 11.56 -12.56
CA VAL A 232 4.32 10.26 -12.25
C VAL A 232 5.85 10.38 -12.25
N LYS A 233 6.45 10.96 -13.31
CA LYS A 233 7.91 11.17 -13.40
C LYS A 233 8.45 12.01 -12.24
N LYS A 234 7.73 13.07 -11.86
CA LYS A 234 8.06 13.89 -10.69
C LYS A 234 7.98 13.09 -9.40
N MET A 235 6.89 12.36 -9.17
CA MET A 235 6.73 11.56 -7.95
C MET A 235 7.81 10.48 -7.82
N VAL A 236 8.11 9.77 -8.91
CA VAL A 236 9.17 8.75 -8.92
C VAL A 236 10.53 9.37 -8.65
N SER A 237 10.82 10.54 -9.23
CA SER A 237 12.08 11.26 -8.99
C SER A 237 12.21 11.73 -7.53
N LEU A 238 11.12 12.19 -6.90
CA LEU A 238 11.09 12.55 -5.48
C LEU A 238 11.40 11.34 -4.59
N VAL A 239 10.72 10.21 -4.82
CA VAL A 239 10.94 8.98 -4.05
C VAL A 239 12.37 8.50 -4.24
N LEU A 240 12.89 8.49 -5.46
CA LEU A 240 14.29 8.12 -5.75
C LEU A 240 15.31 8.96 -4.97
N LEU A 241 15.00 10.25 -4.78
CA LEU A 241 15.85 11.18 -4.03
C LEU A 241 15.77 10.92 -2.51
N CYS A 242 14.57 10.64 -1.98
CA CYS A 242 14.34 10.56 -0.54
C CYS A 242 14.21 9.14 0.02
N GLU A 243 14.41 8.10 -0.79
CA GLU A 243 14.29 6.70 -0.38
C GLU A 243 15.05 6.37 0.91
N GLY A 244 16.29 6.86 1.06
CA GLY A 244 17.08 6.65 2.26
C GLY A 244 16.43 7.26 3.51
N VAL A 245 15.65 8.33 3.39
CA VAL A 245 14.84 8.87 4.49
C VAL A 245 13.64 7.97 4.75
N ILE A 246 12.92 7.53 3.71
CA ILE A 246 11.75 6.64 3.86
C ILE A 246 12.15 5.35 4.58
N TYR A 247 13.30 4.76 4.24
CA TYR A 247 13.79 3.56 4.93
C TYR A 247 14.14 3.78 6.40
N THR A 248 14.47 5.01 6.84
CA THR A 248 14.67 5.30 8.27
C THR A 248 13.36 5.37 9.07
N MET A 249 12.23 5.55 8.39
CA MET A 249 10.88 5.55 8.98
C MET A 249 10.29 4.13 9.07
N ALA A 250 10.85 3.18 8.33
CA ALA A 250 10.44 1.78 8.30
C ALA A 250 11.11 0.98 9.44
N ASN A 251 10.41 -0.03 9.95
CA ASN A 251 10.99 -0.91 10.95
C ASN A 251 12.12 -1.79 10.34
N PRO A 252 13.32 -1.87 10.97
CA PRO A 252 14.51 -2.51 10.39
C PRO A 252 14.34 -3.94 9.87
N TRP A 253 13.50 -4.78 10.50
CA TRP A 253 13.22 -6.14 10.04
C TRP A 253 12.60 -6.22 8.64
N ARG A 254 11.88 -5.17 8.20
CA ARG A 254 11.22 -5.13 6.88
C ARG A 254 12.18 -4.80 5.76
N LEU A 255 13.33 -4.20 6.07
CA LEU A 255 14.40 -3.90 5.11
C LEU A 255 14.99 -5.15 4.44
N LYS A 256 14.56 -6.36 4.82
CA LYS A 256 14.96 -7.63 4.21
C LYS A 256 13.89 -8.21 3.26
N SER A 257 12.75 -7.53 3.13
CA SER A 257 11.65 -7.99 2.28
C SER A 257 11.92 -7.65 0.81
N LYS A 258 11.63 -8.57 -0.11
CA LYS A 258 11.64 -8.25 -1.55
C LYS A 258 10.60 -7.20 -1.93
N PHE A 259 9.52 -7.10 -1.15
CA PHE A 259 8.47 -6.12 -1.33
C PHE A 259 8.86 -4.72 -0.83
N SER A 260 10.01 -4.61 -0.16
CA SER A 260 10.64 -3.33 0.16
C SER A 260 11.83 -3.00 -0.75
N ALA A 261 11.87 -3.59 -1.95
CA ALA A 261 12.87 -3.25 -2.94
C ALA A 261 12.81 -1.76 -3.30
N SER A 262 13.98 -1.20 -3.60
CA SER A 262 14.12 0.19 -4.02
C SER A 262 13.53 0.39 -5.43
N VAL A 263 12.93 1.54 -5.66
CA VAL A 263 12.51 2.07 -6.97
C VAL A 263 13.69 2.09 -7.94
N MET A 264 14.92 2.33 -7.46
CA MET A 264 16.13 2.19 -8.28
C MET A 264 16.23 0.78 -8.90
N SER A 265 15.95 -0.26 -8.12
CA SER A 265 16.02 -1.64 -8.62
C SER A 265 14.99 -1.88 -9.72
N ALA A 266 13.77 -1.35 -9.55
CA ALA A 266 12.71 -1.50 -10.54
C ALA A 266 13.01 -0.71 -11.83
N LEU A 267 13.61 0.48 -11.72
CA LEU A 267 14.04 1.28 -12.87
C LEU A 267 15.17 0.62 -13.64
N VAL A 268 16.14 -0.01 -12.97
CA VAL A 268 17.19 -0.79 -13.63
C VAL A 268 16.59 -1.96 -14.40
N THR A 269 15.65 -2.71 -13.81
CA THR A 269 14.94 -3.78 -14.54
C THR A 269 14.16 -3.23 -15.74
N ALA A 270 13.50 -2.07 -15.59
CA ALA A 270 12.80 -1.43 -16.71
C ALA A 270 13.75 -1.01 -17.84
N GLN A 271 14.98 -0.59 -17.51
CA GLN A 271 16.02 -0.28 -18.48
C GLN A 271 16.50 -1.54 -19.22
N GLU A 272 16.82 -2.61 -18.49
CA GLU A 272 17.26 -3.90 -19.07
C GLU A 272 16.20 -4.48 -20.05
N ASP A 273 14.92 -4.39 -19.68
CA ASP A 273 13.80 -4.80 -20.53
C ASP A 273 13.65 -3.96 -21.81
N ARG A 274 13.99 -2.67 -21.75
CA ARG A 274 13.99 -1.79 -22.94
C ARG A 274 15.13 -2.15 -23.89
N GLU A 275 16.33 -2.30 -23.35
CA GLU A 275 17.50 -2.67 -24.14
C GLU A 275 17.28 -4.02 -24.84
N THR A 276 16.68 -4.98 -24.15
CA THR A 276 16.34 -6.29 -24.71
C THR A 276 15.30 -6.19 -25.83
N ARG A 277 14.26 -5.37 -25.67
CA ARG A 277 13.25 -5.13 -26.71
C ARG A 277 13.84 -4.45 -27.95
N SER A 278 14.65 -3.40 -27.77
CA SER A 278 15.29 -2.69 -28.89
C SER A 278 16.20 -3.62 -29.70
N ARG A 279 17.00 -4.49 -29.03
CA ARG A 279 17.81 -5.51 -29.72
C ARG A 279 16.99 -6.50 -30.55
N THR A 280 15.75 -6.77 -30.15
CA THR A 280 14.87 -7.75 -30.81
C THR A 280 14.11 -7.13 -31.99
N LEU A 281 13.77 -5.83 -31.91
CA LEU A 281 12.93 -5.16 -32.91
C LEU A 281 13.69 -4.68 -34.15
N GLY A 282 15.03 -4.61 -34.12
CA GLY A 282 15.84 -4.34 -35.32
C GLY A 282 15.49 -3.01 -36.00
N GLU A 283 15.74 -1.89 -35.33
CA GLU A 283 15.35 -0.55 -35.78
C GLU A 283 16.21 -0.07 -36.98
N THR A 284 15.59 0.60 -37.96
CA THR A 284 16.29 1.17 -39.13
C THR A 284 16.95 2.51 -38.80
N GLY A 285 17.96 2.94 -39.59
CA GLY A 285 18.72 4.17 -39.33
C GLY A 285 17.90 5.47 -39.26
N ARG A 286 16.75 5.54 -39.94
CA ARG A 286 15.85 6.72 -39.89
C ARG A 286 14.94 6.70 -38.66
N GLU A 287 14.52 5.52 -38.22
CA GLU A 287 13.75 5.34 -36.98
C GLU A 287 14.62 5.66 -35.77
N LEU A 288 15.88 5.21 -35.78
CA LEU A 288 16.85 5.52 -34.73
C LEU A 288 17.05 7.03 -34.53
N ALA A 289 17.15 7.81 -35.61
CA ALA A 289 17.33 9.26 -35.51
C ALA A 289 16.11 9.99 -34.92
N VAL A 290 14.89 9.52 -35.22
CA VAL A 290 13.66 10.08 -34.64
C VAL A 290 13.56 9.71 -33.15
N ILE A 291 13.83 8.46 -32.81
CA ILE A 291 13.86 7.97 -31.42
C ILE A 291 14.89 8.75 -30.59
N GLU A 292 16.06 9.03 -31.16
CA GLU A 292 17.12 9.79 -30.50
C GLU A 292 16.75 11.27 -30.30
N ALA A 293 16.13 11.92 -31.29
CA ALA A 293 15.65 13.29 -31.15
C ALA A 293 14.56 13.41 -30.08
N ASP A 294 13.61 12.47 -30.06
CA ASP A 294 12.57 12.36 -29.03
C ASP A 294 13.17 12.14 -27.64
N ARG A 295 14.17 11.26 -27.53
CA ARG A 295 14.91 11.02 -26.29
C ARG A 295 15.56 12.31 -25.78
N ASN A 296 16.25 13.05 -26.66
CA ASN A 296 16.94 14.29 -26.30
C ASN A 296 15.97 15.37 -25.83
N SER A 297 14.84 15.55 -26.52
CA SER A 297 13.78 16.48 -26.08
C SER A 297 13.22 16.12 -24.69
N ARG A 298 13.01 14.83 -24.40
CA ARG A 298 12.57 14.36 -23.07
C ARG A 298 13.64 14.60 -21.99
N LEU A 299 14.92 14.50 -22.33
CA LEU A 299 16.02 14.83 -21.42
C LEU A 299 16.15 16.33 -21.17
N GLU A 300 15.90 17.19 -22.16
CA GLU A 300 15.80 18.63 -21.95
C GLU A 300 14.69 18.94 -20.94
N THR A 301 13.51 18.32 -21.11
CA THR A 301 12.39 18.43 -20.16
C THR A 301 12.80 17.96 -18.75
N MET A 302 13.59 16.89 -18.64
CA MET A 302 14.14 16.44 -17.36
C MET A 302 15.01 17.53 -16.72
N HIS A 303 15.91 18.16 -17.48
CA HIS A 303 16.80 19.19 -16.98
C HIS A 303 16.08 20.49 -16.61
N GLU A 304 14.92 20.78 -17.19
CA GLU A 304 14.06 21.88 -16.73
C GLU A 304 13.49 21.62 -15.33
N HIS A 305 13.21 20.36 -15.00
CA HIS A 305 12.54 19.96 -13.77
C HIS A 305 13.49 19.50 -12.66
N LEU A 306 14.68 19.00 -13.00
CA LEU A 306 15.62 18.45 -12.02
C LEU A 306 16.89 19.31 -11.93
N PRO A 307 17.44 19.51 -10.71
CA PRO A 307 18.82 19.94 -10.59
C PRO A 307 19.74 18.86 -11.14
N TRP A 308 20.79 19.27 -11.84
CA TRP A 308 21.75 18.34 -12.41
C TRP A 308 23.18 18.82 -12.13
N PRO A 309 24.07 17.94 -11.60
CA PRO A 309 23.81 16.57 -11.15
C PRO A 309 23.11 16.51 -9.79
N LEU A 310 22.30 15.47 -9.55
CA LEU A 310 21.86 15.10 -8.19
C LEU A 310 22.99 14.41 -7.41
N ARG A 311 23.11 14.69 -6.09
CA ARG A 311 24.15 14.14 -5.19
C ARG A 311 23.99 12.62 -5.01
N PRO A 312 25.10 11.88 -4.82
CA PRO A 312 25.60 11.10 -5.95
C PRO A 312 25.37 9.59 -5.84
N SER A 313 24.86 9.00 -6.92
CA SER A 313 25.36 7.75 -7.48
C SER A 313 25.17 7.81 -9.00
N GLU A 314 26.17 7.41 -9.81
CA GLU A 314 26.07 7.41 -11.29
C GLU A 314 24.82 6.67 -11.76
N LYS A 315 24.54 5.51 -11.14
CA LYS A 315 23.33 4.73 -11.43
C LYS A 315 22.01 5.49 -11.21
N ARG A 316 21.98 6.49 -10.31
CA ARG A 316 20.77 7.31 -10.09
C ARG A 316 20.51 8.23 -11.27
N HIS A 317 21.56 8.74 -11.91
CA HIS A 317 21.43 9.53 -13.13
C HIS A 317 20.86 8.66 -14.25
N ASP A 318 21.40 7.46 -14.46
CA ASP A 318 20.89 6.51 -15.46
C ASP A 318 19.41 6.12 -15.22
N ALA A 319 19.04 5.90 -13.95
CA ALA A 319 17.67 5.58 -13.57
C ALA A 319 16.71 6.75 -13.83
N LEU A 320 17.15 7.99 -13.60
CA LEU A 320 16.37 9.19 -13.91
C LEU A 320 16.25 9.40 -15.42
N GLU A 321 17.33 9.22 -16.18
CA GLU A 321 17.24 9.27 -17.64
C GLU A 321 16.26 8.22 -18.17
N THR A 322 16.31 6.99 -17.65
CA THR A 322 15.37 5.92 -18.01
C THR A 322 13.91 6.33 -17.73
N LEU A 323 13.65 6.89 -16.54
CA LEU A 323 12.33 7.37 -16.15
C LEU A 323 11.84 8.54 -17.01
N TRP A 324 12.69 9.52 -17.27
CA TRP A 324 12.25 10.74 -17.95
C TRP A 324 12.13 10.55 -19.46
N THR A 325 12.83 9.58 -20.02
CA THR A 325 12.71 9.18 -21.43
C THR A 325 11.52 8.28 -21.73
N CYS A 326 10.78 7.78 -20.72
CA CYS A 326 9.55 7.02 -20.96
C CYS A 326 8.56 7.81 -21.83
N ALA A 327 8.03 7.18 -22.88
CA ALA A 327 7.01 7.80 -23.74
C ALA A 327 5.60 7.61 -23.18
N GLY A 328 5.36 6.48 -22.48
CA GLY A 328 4.07 6.18 -21.86
C GLY A 328 4.19 5.52 -20.50
N HIS A 329 3.09 5.57 -19.75
CA HIS A 329 2.97 4.93 -18.44
C HIS A 329 3.13 3.40 -18.49
N ASP A 330 2.79 2.75 -19.60
CA ASP A 330 2.94 1.30 -19.75
C ASP A 330 4.40 0.84 -19.68
N GLU A 331 5.34 1.72 -19.99
CA GLU A 331 6.77 1.45 -19.80
C GLU A 331 7.18 1.49 -18.32
N LEU A 332 6.36 2.10 -17.47
CA LEU A 332 6.55 2.21 -16.02
C LEU A 332 5.75 1.17 -15.23
N ARG A 333 4.96 0.31 -15.90
CA ARG A 333 4.18 -0.76 -15.25
C ARG A 333 5.05 -1.73 -14.44
N MET A 334 6.34 -1.83 -14.78
CA MET A 334 7.32 -2.69 -14.12
C MET A 334 7.79 -2.13 -12.77
N LEU A 335 7.36 -0.92 -12.39
CA LEU A 335 7.56 -0.39 -11.04
C LEU A 335 6.68 -1.19 -10.07
N HIS A 336 7.20 -2.31 -9.56
CA HIS A 336 6.61 -3.10 -8.48
C HIS A 336 7.59 -3.12 -7.30
N SER A 337 7.73 -1.98 -6.64
CA SER A 337 8.70 -1.73 -5.55
C SER A 337 8.02 -1.05 -4.36
N GLY A 338 8.77 -0.31 -3.52
CA GLY A 338 8.18 0.64 -2.54
C GLY A 338 7.21 1.67 -3.14
N MET A 339 7.19 1.79 -4.47
CA MET A 339 6.17 2.52 -5.22
C MET A 339 5.81 1.73 -6.48
N ALA A 340 4.54 1.83 -6.88
CA ALA A 340 4.02 1.27 -8.10
C ALA A 340 3.14 2.27 -8.86
N VAL A 341 3.13 2.13 -10.19
CA VAL A 341 2.25 2.90 -11.08
C VAL A 341 1.17 1.94 -11.56
N LYS A 342 -0.05 2.10 -11.04
CA LYS A 342 -1.18 1.21 -11.32
C LYS A 342 -2.13 1.85 -12.31
N ARG A 343 -2.56 1.08 -13.30
CA ARG A 343 -3.56 1.49 -14.27
C ARG A 343 -4.96 1.17 -13.73
N LYS A 344 -5.91 2.09 -13.89
CA LYS A 344 -7.31 1.88 -13.49
C LYS A 344 -8.01 0.79 -14.33
N ALA A 345 -7.67 0.66 -15.63
CA ALA A 345 -8.22 -0.32 -16.58
C ALA A 345 -7.30 -0.53 -17.80
N ASP A 346 -7.53 -1.58 -18.60
CA ASP A 346 -6.58 -2.05 -19.63
C ASP A 346 -6.52 -1.24 -20.94
N ARG A 347 -7.33 -0.19 -21.15
CA ARG A 347 -7.15 0.81 -22.23
C ARG A 347 -8.15 1.98 -22.19
N PRO A 348 -7.77 3.21 -22.61
CA PRO A 348 -8.70 4.28 -23.00
C PRO A 348 -9.61 3.84 -24.14
N THR A 349 -10.88 4.25 -24.13
CA THR A 349 -11.80 4.10 -25.26
C THR A 349 -12.19 5.47 -25.81
N GLU A 350 -12.79 5.54 -27.01
CA GLU A 350 -13.30 6.82 -27.55
C GLU A 350 -14.46 7.38 -26.70
N GLU A 351 -15.16 6.51 -25.96
CA GLU A 351 -16.29 6.85 -25.08
C GLU A 351 -15.86 7.20 -23.65
N ASP A 352 -14.73 6.65 -23.18
CA ASP A 352 -14.07 6.98 -21.92
C ASP A 352 -12.58 7.29 -22.18
N PRO A 353 -12.25 8.52 -22.61
CA PRO A 353 -10.86 8.95 -22.79
C PRO A 353 -10.07 8.98 -21.46
N ASP A 354 -10.79 8.89 -20.33
CA ASP A 354 -10.28 8.77 -18.97
C ASP A 354 -10.09 7.29 -18.55
N ALA A 355 -10.49 6.31 -19.36
CA ALA A 355 -10.08 4.93 -19.17
C ALA A 355 -8.55 4.84 -19.40
N GLY A 356 -7.84 4.21 -18.47
CA GLY A 356 -6.37 4.25 -18.45
C GLY A 356 -5.76 5.37 -17.62
N LEU A 357 -6.53 6.12 -16.82
CA LEU A 357 -5.98 6.95 -15.75
C LEU A 357 -5.12 6.12 -14.79
N TYR A 358 -3.92 6.61 -14.49
CA TYR A 358 -2.99 5.97 -13.59
C TYR A 358 -3.17 6.50 -12.17
N THR A 359 -2.98 5.62 -11.20
CA THR A 359 -2.82 5.97 -9.80
C THR A 359 -1.39 5.68 -9.39
N ILE A 360 -0.89 6.47 -8.44
CA ILE A 360 0.39 6.18 -7.80
C ILE A 360 0.08 5.42 -6.53
N GLU A 361 0.64 4.22 -6.43
CA GLU A 361 0.61 3.42 -5.22
C GLU A 361 1.94 3.59 -4.49
N MET A 362 1.89 4.12 -3.28
CA MET A 362 3.01 4.18 -2.34
C MET A 362 2.85 3.04 -1.34
N ARG A 363 3.77 2.07 -1.39
CA ARG A 363 3.79 0.97 -0.42
C ARG A 363 4.60 1.41 0.80
N GLN A 364 3.96 1.47 1.96
CA GLN A 364 4.71 1.51 3.21
C GLN A 364 5.49 0.20 3.32
N PHE A 365 6.79 0.31 3.58
CA PHE A 365 7.66 -0.86 3.69
C PHE A 365 7.27 -1.84 4.82
N GLU A 366 6.45 -1.38 5.77
CA GLU A 366 5.81 -2.20 6.80
C GLU A 366 4.28 -2.17 6.65
N GLY A 367 3.64 -3.32 6.85
CA GLY A 367 2.19 -3.34 7.09
C GLY A 367 1.89 -2.87 8.50
N THR A 368 0.76 -2.19 8.66
CA THR A 368 0.26 -1.77 9.97
C THR A 368 -1.26 -1.68 9.95
N VAL A 369 -1.85 -1.80 11.13
CA VAL A 369 -3.28 -1.57 11.40
C VAL A 369 -3.44 -0.52 12.52
N ASP A 370 -2.39 0.28 12.73
CA ASP A 370 -2.38 1.37 13.69
C ASP A 370 -2.89 2.66 13.03
N PRO A 371 -4.06 3.20 13.45
CA PRO A 371 -4.67 4.35 12.81
C PRO A 371 -3.73 5.56 12.71
N ASP A 372 -2.98 5.86 13.77
CA ASP A 372 -2.08 7.01 13.82
C ASP A 372 -0.93 6.86 12.82
N THR A 373 -0.29 5.69 12.81
CA THR A 373 0.78 5.37 11.84
C THR A 373 0.26 5.39 10.41
N THR A 374 -0.93 4.84 10.16
CA THR A 374 -1.56 4.87 8.83
C THR A 374 -1.84 6.29 8.38
N CYS A 375 -2.47 7.11 9.21
CA CYS A 375 -2.79 8.49 8.85
C CYS A 375 -1.53 9.33 8.63
N ALA A 376 -0.51 9.14 9.47
CA ALA A 376 0.79 9.80 9.30
C ALA A 376 1.46 9.40 7.98
N TRP A 377 1.37 8.12 7.58
CA TRP A 377 1.91 7.65 6.30
C TRP A 377 1.13 8.20 5.10
N VAL A 378 -0.20 8.19 5.17
CA VAL A 378 -1.06 8.83 4.16
C VAL A 378 -0.69 10.30 3.98
N ARG A 379 -0.53 11.04 5.09
CA ARG A 379 -0.12 12.46 5.05
C ARG A 379 1.25 12.66 4.41
N PHE A 380 2.20 11.77 4.71
CA PHE A 380 3.52 11.77 4.07
C PHE A 380 3.42 11.57 2.55
N CYS A 381 2.66 10.57 2.12
CA CYS A 381 2.40 10.31 0.70
C CYS A 381 1.73 11.50 0.01
N ALA A 382 0.72 12.12 0.65
CA ALA A 382 0.05 13.31 0.14
C ALA A 382 0.99 14.52 0.04
N ALA A 383 1.95 14.69 0.96
CA ALA A 383 2.93 15.77 0.90
C ALA A 383 3.88 15.64 -0.30
N LEU A 384 4.35 14.42 -0.59
CA LEU A 384 5.15 14.16 -1.79
C LEU A 384 4.33 14.37 -3.05
N PHE A 385 3.09 13.87 -3.06
CA PHE A 385 2.17 14.03 -4.19
C PHE A 385 1.85 15.50 -4.48
N ARG A 386 1.66 16.33 -3.44
CA ARG A 386 1.50 17.78 -3.57
C ARG A 386 2.66 18.42 -4.32
N ILE A 387 3.90 18.10 -3.94
CA ILE A 387 5.09 18.64 -4.61
C ILE A 387 5.12 18.23 -6.09
N ALA A 388 4.83 16.95 -6.38
CA ALA A 388 4.84 16.42 -7.74
C ALA A 388 3.74 17.02 -8.63
N SER A 389 2.52 17.14 -8.10
CA SER A 389 1.33 17.52 -8.86
C SER A 389 1.16 19.03 -9.03
N THR A 390 1.66 19.84 -8.10
CA THR A 390 1.46 21.30 -8.12
C THR A 390 2.69 22.09 -8.58
N GLY A 391 3.88 21.50 -8.53
CA GLY A 391 5.11 22.19 -8.91
C GLY A 391 5.24 22.32 -10.42
N ASP A 392 5.32 23.55 -10.93
CA ASP A 392 5.84 23.83 -12.27
C ASP A 392 7.34 23.47 -12.38
N ALA A 393 7.93 23.58 -13.57
CA ALA A 393 9.33 23.21 -13.79
C ALA A 393 10.29 23.92 -12.81
N ALA A 394 10.14 25.23 -12.63
CA ALA A 394 11.02 26.04 -11.79
C ALA A 394 10.87 25.72 -10.30
N SER A 395 9.64 25.68 -9.79
CA SER A 395 9.35 25.41 -8.38
C SER A 395 9.66 23.97 -7.99
N TYR A 396 9.37 23.01 -8.88
CA TYR A 396 9.72 21.60 -8.67
C TYR A 396 11.25 21.43 -8.66
N LYS A 397 11.97 22.04 -9.60
CA LYS A 397 13.45 22.03 -9.63
C LYS A 397 14.05 22.66 -8.38
N ALA A 398 13.50 23.78 -7.92
CA ALA A 398 13.92 24.43 -6.69
C ALA A 398 13.71 23.51 -5.47
N LYS A 399 12.55 22.85 -5.38
CA LYS A 399 12.26 21.90 -4.29
C LYS A 399 13.18 20.67 -4.33
N MET A 400 13.42 20.09 -5.51
CA MET A 400 14.39 19.01 -5.68
C MET A 400 15.81 19.45 -5.29
N THR A 401 16.20 20.69 -5.59
CA THR A 401 17.50 21.27 -5.19
C THR A 401 17.62 21.39 -3.68
N GLU A 402 16.59 21.92 -3.01
CA GLU A 402 16.53 22.01 -1.56
C GLU A 402 16.68 20.64 -0.91
N LEU A 403 15.86 19.67 -1.32
CA LEU A 403 15.90 18.31 -0.78
C LEU A 403 17.26 17.64 -1.02
N ASN A 404 17.83 17.78 -2.22
CA ASN A 404 19.15 17.25 -2.56
C ASN A 404 20.27 17.84 -1.69
N ASN A 405 20.17 19.13 -1.32
CA ASN A 405 21.15 19.78 -0.46
C ASN A 405 21.08 19.33 1.00
N LEU A 406 19.91 18.83 1.45
CA LEU A 406 19.75 18.28 2.80
C LEU A 406 20.45 16.91 2.96
N LEU A 407 20.56 16.13 1.88
CA LEU A 407 21.16 14.79 1.90
C LEU A 407 22.66 14.86 2.23
N SER A 408 23.02 14.43 3.45
CA SER A 408 24.36 14.58 4.01
C SER A 408 24.98 13.28 4.52
N HIS A 409 24.19 12.21 4.67
CA HIS A 409 24.65 10.94 5.22
C HIS A 409 24.37 9.81 4.26
N ARG A 410 25.36 8.92 4.08
CA ARG A 410 25.15 7.66 3.36
C ARG A 410 24.21 6.76 4.17
N TYR A 411 23.30 6.09 3.48
CA TYR A 411 22.42 5.08 4.04
C TYR A 411 22.63 3.76 3.30
N ASP A 412 22.99 2.71 4.05
CA ASP A 412 23.18 1.37 3.51
C ASP A 412 21.95 0.53 3.86
N ASN A 413 21.13 0.20 2.86
CA ASN A 413 19.99 -0.71 3.00
C ASN A 413 20.45 -2.15 2.73
N PRO A 414 20.30 -3.10 3.68
CA PRO A 414 20.69 -4.49 3.48
C PRO A 414 20.03 -5.21 2.28
N ALA A 415 18.85 -4.77 1.83
CA ALA A 415 18.19 -5.33 0.64
C ALA A 415 18.41 -4.51 -0.64
N SER A 416 19.26 -3.49 -0.60
CA SER A 416 19.59 -2.71 -1.80
C SER A 416 21.08 -2.78 -2.10
N ALA A 417 21.41 -3.09 -3.35
CA ALA A 417 22.77 -2.97 -3.87
C ALA A 417 23.16 -1.50 -4.16
N PHE A 418 22.23 -0.55 -4.01
CA PHE A 418 22.42 0.85 -4.38
C PHE A 418 22.74 1.71 -3.17
N THR A 419 23.71 2.62 -3.31
CA THR A 419 24.03 3.62 -2.30
C THR A 419 22.91 4.67 -2.22
N MET A 420 22.29 4.78 -1.06
CA MET A 420 21.28 5.79 -0.75
C MET A 420 21.86 6.87 0.14
N TYR A 421 21.15 7.99 0.23
CA TYR A 421 21.48 9.07 1.15
C TYR A 421 20.27 9.42 2.00
N THR A 422 20.56 9.90 3.20
CA THR A 422 19.58 10.36 4.16
C THR A 422 20.04 11.68 4.78
N CYS A 423 19.16 12.27 5.58
CA CYS A 423 19.39 13.51 6.30
C CYS A 423 18.66 13.45 7.64
N LYS A 424 18.74 14.55 8.42
CA LYS A 424 17.94 14.65 9.64
C LYS A 424 16.45 14.69 9.30
N LEU A 425 15.67 13.82 9.93
CA LEU A 425 14.25 13.65 9.66
C LEU A 425 13.46 14.95 9.84
N GLU A 426 13.85 15.80 10.79
CA GLU A 426 13.20 17.07 11.08
C GLU A 426 13.39 18.07 9.94
N ALA A 427 14.61 18.16 9.41
CA ALA A 427 14.92 19.01 8.28
C ALA A 427 14.17 18.54 7.02
N PHE A 428 14.11 17.23 6.79
CA PHE A 428 13.36 16.66 5.69
C PHE A 428 11.87 16.95 5.81
N MET A 429 11.28 16.62 6.96
CA MET A 429 9.86 16.82 7.23
C MET A 429 9.48 18.29 7.10
N GLN A 430 10.31 19.21 7.60
CA GLN A 430 10.11 20.64 7.38
C GLN A 430 10.13 21.02 5.90
N ALA A 431 11.09 20.51 5.12
CA ALA A 431 11.23 20.84 3.69
C ALA A 431 10.03 20.36 2.84
N ILE A 432 9.34 19.30 3.25
CA ILE A 432 8.13 18.79 2.59
C ILE A 432 6.81 19.35 3.17
N GLY A 433 6.87 20.24 4.17
CA GLY A 433 5.69 20.88 4.78
C GLY A 433 5.06 20.08 5.93
N LEU A 434 5.80 19.17 6.56
CA LEU A 434 5.34 18.28 7.63
C LEU A 434 6.15 18.43 8.93
N ALA A 435 6.58 19.66 9.26
CA ALA A 435 7.43 19.91 10.43
C ALA A 435 6.85 19.37 11.75
N ASP A 436 5.52 19.38 11.89
CA ASP A 436 4.78 18.84 13.03
C ASP A 436 4.80 17.31 13.12
N ALA A 437 4.96 16.61 12.00
CA ALA A 437 5.02 15.15 11.94
C ALA A 437 6.40 14.57 12.32
N ALA A 438 7.45 15.39 12.36
CA ALA A 438 8.82 14.92 12.59
C ALA A 438 8.97 14.17 13.92
N GLN A 439 8.38 14.69 15.00
CA GLN A 439 8.46 14.06 16.32
C GLN A 439 7.70 12.72 16.38
N PHE A 440 6.60 12.59 15.65
CA PHE A 440 5.86 11.32 15.54
C PHE A 440 6.77 10.24 14.93
N TRP A 441 7.32 10.53 13.74
CA TRP A 441 8.15 9.56 13.02
C TRP A 441 9.46 9.24 13.74
N ARG A 442 10.06 10.21 14.44
CA ARG A 442 11.24 9.95 15.29
C ARG A 442 10.91 8.97 16.41
N ARG A 443 9.85 9.24 17.19
CA ARG A 443 9.42 8.36 18.30
C ARG A 443 9.07 6.96 17.80
N LYS A 444 8.39 6.86 16.66
CA LYS A 444 8.09 5.58 16.02
C LYS A 444 9.37 4.83 15.64
N SER A 445 10.28 5.47 14.91
CA SER A 445 11.56 4.87 14.48
C SER A 445 12.39 4.43 15.69
N ASP A 446 12.45 5.22 16.76
CA ASP A 446 13.20 4.85 17.97
C ASP A 446 12.55 3.68 18.71
N ARG A 447 11.22 3.64 18.82
CA ARG A 447 10.49 2.47 19.34
C ARG A 447 10.83 1.23 18.52
N ASP A 448 10.81 1.34 17.20
CA ASP A 448 11.02 0.22 16.29
C ASP A 448 12.46 -0.31 16.30
N LYS A 449 13.46 0.53 16.64
CA LYS A 449 14.86 0.10 16.89
C LYS A 449 15.02 -0.66 18.20
N VAL A 450 14.21 -0.33 19.21
CA VAL A 450 14.26 -0.93 20.54
C VAL A 450 13.49 -2.24 20.60
N ILE A 451 12.48 -2.43 19.73
CA ILE A 451 11.92 -3.76 19.41
C ILE A 451 13.07 -4.54 18.77
N PRO A 452 13.74 -5.44 19.49
CA PRO A 452 15.02 -5.94 19.02
C PRO A 452 14.85 -6.66 17.69
N THR A 453 15.95 -6.79 16.93
CA THR A 453 16.13 -7.90 16.00
C THR A 453 16.06 -9.21 16.79
N LEU A 454 14.85 -9.59 17.22
CA LEU A 454 14.60 -10.60 18.23
C LEU A 454 14.74 -11.97 17.61
N SER A 455 15.95 -12.52 17.59
CA SER A 455 16.08 -13.96 17.43
C SER A 455 15.45 -14.73 18.61
N GLN A 456 15.07 -14.10 19.74
CA GLN A 456 14.85 -14.84 21.00
C GLN A 456 13.85 -14.29 22.04
N THR A 457 12.94 -13.34 21.77
CA THR A 457 11.83 -13.11 22.72
C THR A 457 10.49 -13.16 22.04
N CYS A 458 9.78 -14.28 22.28
CA CYS A 458 8.34 -14.27 22.39
C CYS A 458 7.94 -13.07 23.24
N MET A 459 7.20 -12.11 22.67
CA MET A 459 6.38 -11.26 23.51
C MET A 459 5.33 -12.17 24.16
N THR A 460 5.62 -12.61 25.38
CA THR A 460 4.61 -13.03 26.33
C THR A 460 3.72 -11.80 26.60
N PRO A 461 2.40 -11.99 26.76
CA PRO A 461 1.45 -10.89 26.82
C PRO A 461 1.72 -10.05 28.06
N THR A 462 2.38 -8.92 27.86
CA THR A 462 2.45 -7.83 28.83
C THR A 462 2.22 -6.58 28.00
N ARG A 463 1.05 -5.95 27.99
CA ARG A 463 -0.05 -5.88 28.96
C ARG A 463 -1.35 -5.93 28.15
N LEU A 464 -2.36 -6.68 28.60
CA LEU A 464 -3.59 -6.05 29.09
C LEU A 464 -3.65 -4.56 28.73
N ILE A 465 -4.31 -4.21 27.63
CA ILE A 465 -5.28 -3.12 27.77
C ILE A 465 -6.20 -3.65 28.89
N PRO A 466 -6.25 -3.03 30.07
CA PRO A 466 -7.19 -3.45 31.09
C PRO A 466 -8.58 -3.51 30.45
N PRO A 467 -9.50 -4.37 30.90
CA PRO A 467 -10.90 -4.19 30.56
C PRO A 467 -11.27 -2.79 31.05
N LEU A 468 -11.39 -1.84 30.13
CA LEU A 468 -11.93 -0.51 30.43
C LEU A 468 -13.42 -0.73 30.65
N ILE A 469 -13.76 -0.85 31.93
CA ILE A 469 -15.11 -0.63 32.41
C ILE A 469 -15.32 0.89 32.36
N TRP A 470 -16.29 1.29 31.52
CA TRP A 470 -16.76 2.64 31.14
C TRP A 470 -16.01 3.34 30.02
#